data_AF-A0A660XE50-F1
#
_entry.id   AF-A0A660XE50-F1
#
_cell.length_a   1.000
_cell.length_b   1.000
_cell.length_c   1.000
_cell.angle_alpha   90.00
_cell.angle_beta   90.00
_cell.angle_gamma   90.00
#
_symmetry.space_group_name_H-M   'P 1'
#
loop_
_entity.id
_entity.type
_entity.pdbx_description
1 polymer ?
#
loop_
_entity_poly.entity_id
_entity_poly.type
_entity_poly.pdbx_seq_one_letter_code
_entity_poly.pdbx_strand_id
1 'polypeptide(L)'
;MLVSIILLGSILGFFPYNFRLKKRALIFLGDTGSTFIGFTIASLSIYGNWGHHKSVDLAIPVLLLAVPITDMILTTIVRILKKKVKSLSQLLRYTGNDHFHHRLLRLGFNPKTTVTIIYLLTIIMGLLSLLLKHGDFIESIIALSIAVIIFSLTIFSIVYPGIKDTKNIKK
;
A
#
# COMPACT_ATOMS: atom_id res chain seq x y z
N MET A 1 -2.40 -21.78 1.18
CA MET A 1 -1.02 -21.78 1.72
C MET A 1 0.02 -22.10 0.65
N LEU A 2 -0.10 -23.20 -0.11
CA LEU A 2 0.86 -23.58 -1.17
C LEU A 2 1.10 -22.46 -2.21
N VAL A 3 0.02 -21.89 -2.76
CA VAL A 3 0.10 -20.78 -3.74
C VAL A 3 0.87 -19.59 -3.16
N SER A 4 0.65 -19.24 -1.89
CA SER A 4 1.34 -18.14 -1.22
C SER A 4 2.85 -18.39 -1.10
N ILE A 5 3.25 -19.63 -0.80
CA ILE A 5 4.67 -20.02 -0.69
C ILE A 5 5.35 -19.98 -2.07
N ILE A 6 4.70 -20.51 -3.11
CA ILE A 6 5.21 -20.48 -4.49
C ILE A 6 5.37 -19.03 -4.95
N LEU A 7 4.37 -18.18 -4.68
CA LEU A 7 4.41 -16.75 -5.01
C LEU A 7 5.55 -16.04 -4.28
N LEU A 8 5.71 -16.29 -2.98
CA LEU A 8 6.80 -15.74 -2.18
C LEU A 8 8.17 -16.17 -2.72
N GLY A 9 8.35 -17.46 -3.01
CA GLY A 9 9.59 -17.98 -3.59
C GLY A 9 9.92 -17.34 -4.95
N SER A 10 8.91 -17.15 -5.80
CA SER A 10 9.07 -16.49 -7.10
C SER A 10 9.47 -15.02 -6.94
N ILE A 11 8.84 -14.29 -6.02
CA ILE A 11 9.17 -12.89 -5.71
C ILE A 11 10.58 -12.79 -5.11
N LEU A 12 10.95 -13.68 -4.19
CA LEU A 12 12.29 -13.72 -3.61
C LEU A 12 13.37 -14.04 -4.65
N GLY A 13 13.08 -14.89 -5.63
CA GLY A 13 13.98 -15.15 -6.76
C GLY A 13 14.17 -13.92 -7.66
N PHE A 14 13.11 -13.14 -7.88
CA PHE A 14 13.14 -11.88 -8.64
C PHE A 14 13.81 -10.72 -7.88
N PHE A 15 13.64 -10.67 -6.56
CA PHE A 15 13.95 -9.52 -5.72
C PHE A 15 15.41 -9.01 -5.83
N PRO A 16 16.47 -9.86 -5.83
CA PRO A 16 17.86 -9.39 -5.97
C PRO A 16 18.17 -8.70 -7.30
N TYR A 17 17.46 -9.06 -8.38
CA TYR A 17 17.64 -8.46 -9.70
C TYR A 17 16.92 -7.11 -9.81
N ASN A 18 15.85 -6.93 -9.05
CA ASN A 18 15.05 -5.71 -9.02
C ASN A 18 15.58 -4.69 -7.99
N PHE A 19 15.70 -5.10 -6.73
CA PHE A 19 16.13 -4.25 -5.62
C PHE A 19 17.65 -4.20 -5.53
N ARG A 20 18.25 -3.31 -6.33
CA ARG A 20 19.71 -3.12 -6.36
C ARG A 20 20.10 -1.80 -5.68
N LEU A 21 20.63 -1.89 -4.46
CA LEU A 21 20.93 -0.72 -3.61
C LEU A 21 21.90 0.31 -4.23
N LYS A 22 22.85 -0.13 -5.07
CA LYS A 22 23.90 0.73 -5.66
C LYS A 22 23.83 0.85 -7.19
N LYS A 23 22.96 0.08 -7.85
CA LYS A 23 22.90 -0.04 -9.32
C LYS A 23 21.45 0.04 -9.78
N ARG A 24 21.20 0.36 -11.06
CA ARG A 24 19.84 0.33 -11.62
C ARG A 24 19.28 -1.09 -11.59
N ALA A 25 17.96 -1.24 -11.50
CA ALA A 25 17.30 -2.55 -11.60
C ALA A 25 17.72 -3.24 -12.90
N LEU A 26 18.03 -4.55 -12.84
CA LEU A 26 18.36 -5.35 -14.03
C LEU A 26 17.10 -5.78 -14.77
N ILE A 27 16.07 -6.13 -13.99
CA ILE A 27 14.80 -6.65 -14.50
C ILE A 27 13.68 -5.88 -13.80
N PHE A 28 12.74 -5.38 -14.59
CA PHE A 28 11.52 -4.76 -14.11
C PHE A 28 10.39 -5.79 -14.09
N LEU A 29 9.49 -5.66 -13.12
CA LEU A 29 8.35 -6.57 -12.96
C LEU A 29 7.37 -6.48 -14.15
N GLY A 30 7.25 -5.29 -14.74
CA GLY A 30 6.31 -5.00 -15.82
C GLY A 30 4.85 -5.00 -15.37
N ASP A 31 3.97 -4.64 -16.30
CA ASP A 31 2.52 -4.61 -16.06
C ASP A 31 1.95 -6.02 -15.89
N THR A 32 2.45 -6.99 -16.65
CA THR A 32 2.04 -8.39 -16.54
C THR A 32 2.36 -8.97 -15.16
N GLY A 33 3.57 -8.76 -14.65
CA GLY A 33 3.95 -9.28 -13.34
C GLY A 33 3.20 -8.62 -12.20
N SER A 34 3.03 -7.29 -12.24
CA SER A 34 2.34 -6.54 -11.19
C SER A 34 0.83 -6.87 -11.13
N THR A 35 0.16 -6.99 -12.28
CA THR A 35 -1.26 -7.38 -12.34
C THR A 35 -1.47 -8.83 -11.91
N PHE A 36 -0.59 -9.75 -12.31
CA PHE A 36 -0.64 -11.15 -11.86
C PHE A 36 -0.48 -11.29 -10.34
N ILE A 37 0.53 -10.63 -9.75
CA ILE A 37 0.75 -10.65 -8.30
C ILE A 37 -0.45 -10.02 -7.57
N GLY A 38 -0.92 -8.86 -8.04
CA GLY A 38 -2.06 -8.16 -7.44
C GLY A 38 -3.33 -9.00 -7.45
N PHE A 39 -3.66 -9.62 -8.60
CA PHE A 39 -4.78 -10.54 -8.73
C PHE A 39 -4.65 -11.73 -7.78
N THR A 40 -3.48 -12.38 -7.76
CA THR A 40 -3.25 -13.57 -6.93
C THR A 40 -3.41 -13.25 -5.44
N ILE A 41 -2.83 -12.15 -4.95
CA ILE A 41 -2.98 -11.76 -3.54
C ILE A 41 -4.43 -11.37 -3.24
N ALA A 42 -5.13 -10.68 -4.13
CA ALA A 42 -6.55 -10.36 -3.95
C ALA A 42 -7.43 -11.63 -3.87
N SER A 43 -7.18 -12.62 -4.74
CA SER A 43 -7.87 -13.92 -4.67
C SER A 43 -7.57 -14.65 -3.36
N LEU A 44 -6.31 -14.63 -2.90
CA LEU A 44 -5.93 -15.18 -1.60
C LEU A 44 -6.60 -14.44 -0.44
N SER A 45 -6.76 -13.12 -0.52
CA SER A 45 -7.50 -12.30 0.45
C SER A 45 -8.97 -12.67 0.57
N ILE A 46 -9.60 -13.15 -0.51
CA ILE A 46 -10.99 -13.63 -0.47
C ILE A 46 -11.07 -15.07 0.02
N TYR A 47 -10.16 -15.93 -0.45
CA TYR A 47 -10.17 -17.36 -0.13
C TYR A 47 -9.63 -17.68 1.27
N GLY A 48 -8.81 -16.79 1.83
CA GLY A 48 -8.18 -16.97 3.13
C GLY A 48 -9.20 -17.09 4.25
N ASN A 49 -8.93 -17.99 5.20
CA ASN A 49 -9.64 -18.04 6.48
C ASN A 49 -8.90 -17.12 7.46
N TRP A 50 -9.49 -15.96 7.74
CA TRP A 50 -8.78 -14.87 8.41
C TRP A 50 -8.93 -14.90 9.93
N GLY A 51 -10.07 -15.31 10.49
CA GLY A 51 -10.29 -15.25 11.94
C GLY A 51 -11.37 -16.18 12.49
N HIS A 52 -11.27 -16.45 13.79
CA HIS A 52 -12.29 -17.17 14.56
C HIS A 52 -13.48 -16.27 14.96
N HIS A 53 -13.27 -14.95 15.05
CA HIS A 53 -14.29 -13.98 15.41
C HIS A 53 -14.74 -13.17 14.19
N LYS A 54 -16.01 -13.32 13.80
CA LYS A 54 -16.59 -12.67 12.60
C LYS A 54 -16.47 -11.14 12.59
N SER A 55 -16.31 -10.49 13.74
CA SER A 55 -16.28 -9.04 13.88
C SER A 55 -15.00 -8.38 13.36
N VAL A 56 -13.88 -9.10 13.32
CA VAL A 56 -12.56 -8.57 12.88
C VAL A 56 -11.97 -9.32 11.68
N ASP A 57 -12.67 -10.35 11.20
CA ASP A 57 -12.24 -11.23 10.10
C ASP A 57 -11.88 -10.45 8.82
N LEU A 58 -12.70 -9.45 8.45
CA LEU A 58 -12.46 -8.59 7.29
C LEU A 58 -11.31 -7.59 7.48
N ALA A 59 -10.95 -7.26 8.72
CA ALA A 59 -9.89 -6.29 8.98
C ALA A 59 -8.52 -6.87 8.59
N ILE A 60 -8.30 -8.17 8.78
CA ILE A 60 -7.01 -8.81 8.51
C ILE A 60 -6.54 -8.68 7.05
N PRO A 61 -7.32 -9.08 6.02
CA PRO A 61 -6.91 -8.91 4.62
C PRO A 61 -6.82 -7.43 4.23
N VAL A 62 -7.63 -6.56 4.85
CA VAL A 62 -7.54 -5.10 4.64
C VAL A 62 -6.22 -4.55 5.18
N LEU A 63 -5.80 -4.95 6.39
CA LEU A 63 -4.51 -4.56 6.96
C LEU A 63 -3.34 -5.07 6.11
N LEU A 64 -3.38 -6.32 5.66
CA LEU A 64 -2.36 -6.90 4.77
C LEU A 64 -2.19 -6.10 3.47
N LEU A 65 -3.29 -5.61 2.91
CA LEU A 65 -3.34 -4.83 1.68
C LEU A 65 -3.46 -3.33 1.93
N ALA A 66 -3.21 -2.85 3.14
CA ALA A 66 -3.58 -1.50 3.50
C ALA A 66 -2.79 -0.43 2.72
N VAL A 67 -1.52 -0.68 2.39
CA VAL A 67 -0.72 0.23 1.56
C VAL A 67 -1.26 0.35 0.12
N PRO A 68 -1.43 -0.74 -0.66
CA PRO A 68 -1.96 -0.63 -2.02
C PRO A 68 -3.42 -0.14 -2.06
N ILE A 69 -4.27 -0.56 -1.10
CA ILE A 69 -5.66 -0.05 -0.99
C ILE A 69 -5.64 1.45 -0.72
N THR A 70 -4.82 1.91 0.23
CA THR A 70 -4.70 3.34 0.54
C THR A 70 -4.18 4.14 -0.64
N ASP A 71 -3.17 3.65 -1.37
CA ASP A 71 -2.66 4.33 -2.56
C ASP A 71 -3.75 4.51 -3.63
N MET A 72 -4.51 3.45 -3.90
CA MET A 72 -5.61 3.47 -4.87
C MET A 72 -6.70 4.47 -4.44
N ILE A 73 -7.17 4.38 -3.19
CA ILE A 73 -8.23 5.25 -2.65
C ILE A 73 -7.76 6.71 -2.64
N LEU A 74 -6.60 7.00 -2.06
CA LEU A 74 -6.09 8.35 -1.93
C LEU A 74 -5.83 8.99 -3.30
N THR A 75 -5.22 8.26 -4.21
CA THR A 75 -4.95 8.74 -5.57
C THR A 75 -6.25 9.05 -6.30
N THR A 76 -7.26 8.19 -6.17
CA THR A 76 -8.60 8.40 -6.75
C THR A 76 -9.28 9.63 -6.17
N ILE A 77 -9.36 9.74 -4.83
CA ILE A 77 -9.97 10.89 -4.15
C ILE A 77 -9.29 12.19 -4.55
N VAL A 78 -7.95 12.25 -4.51
CA VAL A 78 -7.22 13.49 -4.84
C VAL A 78 -7.37 13.87 -6.32
N ARG A 79 -7.43 12.90 -7.24
CA ARG A 79 -7.68 13.16 -8.67
C ARG A 79 -9.07 13.77 -8.89
N ILE A 80 -10.09 13.26 -8.20
CA ILE A 80 -11.47 13.78 -8.24
C ILE A 80 -11.54 15.18 -7.63
N LEU A 81 -11.00 15.38 -6.42
CA LEU A 81 -11.03 16.67 -5.72
C LEU A 81 -10.28 17.78 -6.48
N LYS A 82 -9.16 17.45 -7.12
CA LYS A 82 -8.40 18.39 -7.97
C LYS A 82 -9.02 18.58 -9.36
N LYS A 83 -10.19 17.99 -9.63
CA LYS A 83 -10.89 18.01 -10.93
C LYS A 83 -10.01 17.59 -12.11
N LYS A 84 -8.98 16.77 -11.85
CA LYS A 84 -8.07 16.24 -12.87
C LYS A 84 -8.74 15.19 -13.76
N VAL A 85 -9.84 14.63 -13.28
CA VAL A 85 -10.60 13.55 -13.91
C VAL A 85 -12.08 13.88 -13.81
N LYS A 86 -12.79 13.76 -14.94
CA LYS A 86 -14.25 14.02 -15.02
C LYS A 86 -15.06 12.75 -15.33
N SER A 87 -14.42 11.65 -15.70
CA SER A 87 -15.07 10.37 -16.02
C SER A 87 -14.24 9.15 -15.59
N LEU A 88 -14.89 8.00 -15.44
CA LEU A 88 -14.25 6.74 -15.05
C LEU A 88 -13.16 6.31 -16.06
N SER A 89 -13.42 6.47 -17.37
CA SER A 89 -12.44 6.16 -18.42
C SER A 89 -11.20 7.05 -18.33
N GLN A 90 -11.37 8.31 -17.95
CA GLN A 90 -10.24 9.22 -17.74
C GLN A 90 -9.48 8.88 -16.45
N LEU A 91 -10.14 8.36 -15.40
CA LEU A 91 -9.48 7.92 -14.18
C LEU A 91 -8.50 6.78 -14.45
N LEU A 92 -8.96 5.79 -15.22
CA LEU A 92 -8.19 4.58 -15.56
C LEU A 92 -7.02 4.87 -16.50
N ARG A 93 -7.15 5.85 -17.39
CA ARG A 93 -6.10 6.26 -18.34
C ARG A 93 -5.12 7.30 -17.78
N TYR A 94 -5.38 7.87 -16.60
CA TYR A 94 -4.56 8.97 -16.08
C TYR A 94 -3.22 8.47 -15.55
N THR A 95 -2.15 8.75 -16.30
CA THR A 95 -0.75 8.52 -15.92
C THR A 95 -0.20 9.75 -15.20
N GLY A 96 -0.40 9.84 -13.89
CA GLY A 96 0.07 10.96 -13.08
C GLY A 96 0.94 10.56 -11.91
N ASN A 97 1.91 11.42 -11.57
CA ASN A 97 2.85 11.25 -10.46
C ASN A 97 2.21 11.55 -9.09
N ASP A 98 1.02 11.02 -8.86
CA ASP A 98 0.19 11.31 -7.67
C ASP A 98 0.09 10.13 -6.70
N HIS A 99 0.74 9.01 -7.03
CA HIS A 99 0.82 7.82 -6.18
C HIS A 99 1.62 8.08 -4.90
N PHE A 100 1.41 7.21 -3.91
CA PHE A 100 1.96 7.25 -2.58
C PHE A 100 3.48 7.50 -2.57
N HIS A 101 4.23 6.77 -3.41
CA HIS A 101 5.67 6.92 -3.50
C HIS A 101 6.09 8.30 -4.06
N HIS A 102 5.38 8.85 -5.05
CA HIS A 102 5.64 10.21 -5.54
C HIS A 102 5.32 11.28 -4.51
N ARG A 103 4.34 11.04 -3.65
CA ARG A 103 4.05 11.97 -2.55
C ARG A 103 5.16 11.95 -1.50
N LEU A 104 5.68 10.77 -1.15
CA LEU A 104 6.86 10.66 -0.29
C LEU A 104 8.08 11.37 -0.90
N LEU A 105 8.32 11.22 -2.21
CA LEU A 105 9.40 11.95 -2.90
C LEU A 105 9.21 13.48 -2.79
N ARG A 106 7.97 13.98 -2.88
CA ARG A 106 7.66 15.41 -2.70
C ARG A 106 7.90 15.91 -1.27
N LEU A 107 7.95 15.03 -0.28
CA LEU A 107 8.35 15.39 1.09
C LEU A 107 9.87 15.59 1.24
N GLY A 108 10.66 15.35 0.18
CA GLY A 108 12.11 15.46 0.19
C GLY A 108 12.83 14.13 0.45
N PHE A 109 12.11 13.00 0.54
CA PHE A 109 12.75 11.69 0.61
C PHE A 109 13.39 11.30 -0.72
N ASN A 110 14.52 10.59 -0.66
CA ASN A 110 15.11 9.99 -1.85
C ASN A 110 14.38 8.66 -2.21
N PRO A 111 14.48 8.18 -3.46
CA PRO A 111 13.77 6.97 -3.90
C PRO A 111 14.03 5.73 -3.05
N LYS A 112 15.24 5.57 -2.50
CA LYS A 112 15.58 4.42 -1.66
C LYS A 112 14.85 4.48 -0.33
N THR A 113 14.91 5.64 0.33
CA THR A 113 14.19 5.88 1.58
C THR A 113 12.69 5.71 1.39
N THR A 114 12.12 6.18 0.26
CA THR A 114 10.71 5.96 -0.08
C THR A 114 10.35 4.48 -0.15
N VAL A 115 11.14 3.66 -0.86
CA VAL A 115 10.90 2.21 -0.96
C VAL A 115 11.04 1.53 0.41
N THR A 116 12.06 1.89 1.21
CA THR A 116 12.26 1.36 2.56
C THR A 116 11.09 1.70 3.49
N ILE A 117 10.57 2.93 3.45
CA ILE A 117 9.39 3.33 4.23
C ILE A 117 8.18 2.47 3.84
N ILE A 118 7.96 2.26 2.54
CA ILE A 118 6.86 1.41 2.05
C ILE A 118 7.01 -0.04 2.54
N TYR A 119 8.22 -0.60 2.52
CA TYR A 119 8.46 -1.93 3.06
C TYR A 119 8.22 -2.00 4.56
N LEU A 120 8.75 -1.06 5.34
CA LEU A 120 8.54 -1.02 6.78
C LEU A 120 7.06 -0.90 7.14
N LEU A 121 6.33 -0.01 6.47
CA LEU A 121 4.89 0.14 6.67
C LEU A 121 4.14 -1.16 6.35
N THR A 122 4.47 -1.81 5.22
CA THR A 122 3.85 -3.07 4.82
C THR A 122 4.16 -4.20 5.82
N ILE A 123 5.38 -4.29 6.32
CA ILE A 123 5.79 -5.29 7.33
C ILE A 123 5.06 -5.04 8.64
N ILE A 124 5.02 -3.80 9.13
CA ILE A 124 4.34 -3.45 10.39
C ILE A 124 2.86 -3.82 10.28
N MET A 125 2.20 -3.49 9.17
CA MET A 125 0.79 -3.85 8.98
C MET A 125 0.57 -5.37 8.88
N GLY A 126 1.50 -6.08 8.23
CA GLY A 126 1.51 -7.54 8.23
C GLY A 126 1.63 -8.12 9.64
N LEU A 127 2.54 -7.61 10.47
CA LEU A 127 2.70 -8.05 11.86
C LEU A 127 1.47 -7.74 12.72
N LEU A 128 0.89 -6.55 12.58
CA LEU A 128 -0.36 -6.19 13.26
C LEU A 128 -1.52 -7.08 12.82
N SER A 129 -1.59 -7.46 11.55
CA SER A 129 -2.60 -8.40 11.04
C SER A 129 -2.44 -9.82 11.61
N LEU A 130 -1.21 -10.25 11.89
CA LEU A 130 -0.94 -11.53 12.56
C LEU A 130 -1.36 -11.50 14.02
N LEU A 131 -1.11 -10.37 14.72
CA LEU A 131 -1.57 -10.17 16.09
C LEU A 131 -3.09 -10.12 16.17
N LEU A 132 -3.76 -9.51 15.18
CA LEU A 132 -5.21 -9.51 15.06
C LEU A 132 -5.80 -10.92 14.81
N LYS A 133 -5.03 -11.81 14.17
CA LYS A 133 -5.45 -13.18 13.87
C LYS A 133 -5.30 -14.14 15.05
N HIS A 134 -4.20 -14.02 15.80
CA HIS A 134 -3.82 -15.00 16.83
C HIS A 134 -3.88 -14.45 18.26
N GLY A 135 -3.99 -13.14 18.42
CA GLY A 135 -4.02 -12.50 19.73
C GLY A 135 -5.41 -12.51 20.35
N ASP A 136 -5.45 -12.30 21.66
CA ASP A 136 -6.69 -12.20 22.42
C ASP A 136 -7.47 -10.92 22.04
N PHE A 137 -8.71 -10.80 22.55
CA PHE A 137 -9.58 -9.66 22.25
C PHE A 137 -8.93 -8.29 22.52
N ILE A 138 -8.20 -8.16 23.64
CA ILE A 138 -7.52 -6.91 24.00
C ILE A 138 -6.35 -6.62 23.04
N GLU A 139 -5.54 -7.64 22.73
CA GLU A 139 -4.41 -7.50 21.79
C GLU A 139 -4.91 -7.12 20.40
N SER A 140 -6.02 -7.70 19.97
CA SER A 140 -6.69 -7.38 18.71
C SER A 140 -7.13 -5.91 18.64
N ILE A 141 -7.73 -5.39 19.71
CA ILE A 141 -8.12 -3.97 19.78
C ILE A 141 -6.88 -3.07 19.73
N ILE A 142 -5.85 -3.39 20.52
CA ILE A 142 -4.60 -2.62 20.54
C ILE A 142 -3.95 -2.60 19.16
N ALA A 143 -3.87 -3.77 18.50
CA ALA A 143 -3.31 -3.90 17.16
C ALA A 143 -4.06 -3.03 16.15
N LEU A 144 -5.40 -3.04 16.20
CA LEU A 144 -6.23 -2.24 15.32
C LEU A 144 -6.07 -0.73 15.58
N SER A 145 -6.05 -0.32 16.86
CA SER A 145 -5.82 1.08 17.23
C SER A 145 -4.46 1.58 16.74
N ILE A 146 -3.39 0.80 16.93
CA ILE A 146 -2.04 1.13 16.44
C ILE A 146 -2.04 1.25 14.91
N ALA A 147 -2.67 0.29 14.20
CA ALA A 147 -2.75 0.32 12.74
C ALA A 147 -3.43 1.59 12.24
N VAL A 148 -4.58 1.96 12.83
CA VAL A 148 -5.34 3.16 12.47
C VAL A 148 -4.53 4.43 12.74
N ILE A 149 -3.84 4.52 13.87
CA ILE A 149 -3.00 5.67 14.21
C ILE A 149 -1.85 5.82 13.19
N ILE A 150 -1.11 4.75 12.93
CA ILE A 150 0.02 4.77 11.99
C ILE A 150 -0.45 5.18 10.60
N PHE A 151 -1.57 4.62 10.11
CA PHE A 151 -2.11 4.99 8.81
C PHE A 151 -2.59 6.44 8.75
N SER A 152 -3.30 6.89 9.78
CA SER A 152 -3.81 8.26 9.85
C SER A 152 -2.67 9.27 9.82
N LEU A 153 -1.62 9.04 10.61
CA LEU A 153 -0.40 9.87 10.60
C LEU A 153 0.27 9.85 9.23
N THR A 154 0.43 8.66 8.64
CA THR A 154 1.05 8.50 7.32
C THR A 154 0.28 9.25 6.23
N ILE A 155 -1.04 9.11 6.18
CA ILE A 155 -1.91 9.82 5.24
C ILE A 155 -1.82 11.33 5.49
N PHE A 156 -1.89 11.77 6.74
CA PHE A 156 -1.79 13.18 7.09
C PHE A 156 -0.47 13.80 6.61
N SER A 157 0.67 13.17 6.90
CA SER A 157 2.00 13.63 6.46
C SER A 157 2.12 13.72 4.94
N ILE A 158 1.49 12.79 4.21
CA ILE A 158 1.54 12.69 2.75
C ILE A 158 0.58 13.67 2.06
N VAL A 159 -0.55 14.00 2.69
CA VAL A 159 -1.60 14.87 2.12
C VAL A 159 -1.39 16.33 2.48
N TYR A 160 -0.96 16.63 3.71
CA TYR A 160 -0.87 17.99 4.23
C TYR A 160 -0.03 18.94 3.34
N PRO A 161 1.16 18.54 2.84
CA PRO A 161 1.95 19.42 1.97
C PRO A 161 1.31 19.66 0.61
N GLY A 162 0.61 18.66 0.07
CA GLY A 162 -0.10 18.77 -1.21
C GLY A 162 -1.32 19.70 -1.20
N ILE A 163 -1.81 20.08 -0.01
CA ILE A 163 -2.85 21.11 0.19
C ILE A 163 -2.22 22.51 0.28
N LYS A 164 -1.05 22.66 0.91
CA LYS A 164 -0.34 23.95 0.98
C LYS A 164 0.07 24.46 -0.40
N ASP A 165 0.59 23.60 -1.26
CA ASP A 165 0.96 23.98 -2.64
C ASP A 165 -0.23 24.54 -3.44
N THR A 166 -1.43 23.97 -3.24
CA THR A 166 -2.64 24.48 -3.93
C THR A 166 -3.14 25.83 -3.42
N LYS A 167 -2.78 26.23 -2.19
CA LYS A 167 -3.12 27.55 -1.66
C LYS A 167 -2.14 28.63 -2.13
N ASN A 168 -0.87 28.29 -2.35
CA ASN A 168 0.13 29.26 -2.85
C ASN A 168 -0.01 29.61 -4.34
N ILE A 169 -0.73 28.81 -5.13
CA ILE A 169 -1.02 29.12 -6.55
C ILE A 169 -2.20 30.12 -6.70
N LYS A 170 -2.94 30.39 -5.61
CA LYS A 170 -4.10 31.29 -5.59
C LYS A 170 -3.84 32.65 -4.90
N LYS A 171 -2.59 32.98 -4.61
CA LYS A 171 -2.15 34.33 -4.24
C LYS A 171 -1.26 34.87 -5.35
#